data_AF-T2JPE8-F1
#
_entry.id   AF-T2JPE8-F1
#
_cell.length_a   1.000
_cell.length_b   1.000
_cell.length_c   1.000
_cell.angle_alpha   90.00
_cell.angle_beta   90.00
_cell.angle_gamma   90.00
#
_symmetry.space_group_name_H-M   'P 1'
#
loop_
_entity.id
_entity.type
_entity.pdbx_description
1 polymer ?
#
loop_
_entity_poly.entity_id
_entity_poly.type
_entity_poly.pdbx_seq_one_letter_code
_entity_poly.pdbx_strand_id
1 'polypeptide(L)' 'MKGYENVLEPMNQLSAGFHGKFDSRVQQDANVTRTTEYQEALLYTMLVETSCFRYWGQGTWTDYARELYARGERFAK' A
#
# COMPACT_ATOMS: atom_id res chain seq x y z
N MET A 1 0.34 16.28 -15.73
CA MET A 1 0.40 14.84 -16.04
C MET A 1 -1.00 14.27 -15.86
N LYS A 2 -1.67 13.85 -16.94
CA LYS A 2 -2.95 13.12 -16.88
C LYS A 2 -2.69 11.69 -17.31
N GLY A 3 -3.23 10.70 -16.61
CA GLY A 3 -3.19 9.29 -17.07
C GLY A 3 -2.74 8.21 -16.08
N TYR A 4 -2.51 8.51 -14.78
CA TYR A 4 -2.14 7.49 -13.77
C TYR A 4 -3.05 7.50 -12.54
N GLU A 5 -4.21 8.17 -12.61
CA GLU A 5 -5.18 8.26 -11.52
C GLU A 5 -5.59 6.87 -11.01
N ASN A 6 -5.72 5.91 -11.93
CA ASN A 6 -6.04 4.50 -11.66
C ASN A 6 -4.97 3.71 -10.88
N VAL A 7 -3.84 4.33 -10.56
CA VAL A 7 -2.76 3.75 -9.74
C VAL A 7 -2.49 4.64 -8.53
N LEU A 8 -2.47 5.97 -8.73
CA LEU A 8 -2.18 6.93 -7.68
C LEU A 8 -3.26 6.98 -6.60
N GLU A 9 -4.54 6.88 -6.98
CA GLU A 9 -5.62 6.87 -6.01
C GLU A 9 -5.58 5.61 -5.13
N PRO A 10 -5.52 4.38 -5.68
CA PRO A 10 -5.34 3.17 -4.87
C PRO A 10 -4.11 3.21 -3.96
N MET A 11 -2.98 3.71 -4.47
CA MET A 11 -1.76 3.88 -3.67
C MET A 11 -1.99 4.75 -2.43
N ASN A 12 -2.63 5.91 -2.61
CA ASN A 12 -2.94 6.81 -1.50
C ASN A 12 -3.96 6.19 -0.53
N GLN A 13 -4.97 5.47 -1.05
CA GLN A 13 -5.97 4.80 -0.22
C GLN A 13 -5.36 3.71 0.66
N LEU A 14 -4.42 2.93 0.12
CA LEU A 14 -3.72 1.89 0.89
C LEU A 14 -2.86 2.51 2.00
N SER A 15 -2.09 3.54 1.67
CA SER A 15 -1.26 4.28 2.62
C SER A 15 -2.09 4.89 3.76
N ALA A 16 -3.20 5.56 3.42
CA ALA A 16 -4.13 6.11 4.40
C ALA A 16 -4.77 5.03 5.29
N GLY A 17 -5.12 3.87 4.72
CA GLY A 17 -5.62 2.72 5.47
C GLY A 17 -4.59 2.17 6.46
N PHE A 18 -3.35 1.97 6.01
CA PHE A 18 -2.25 1.49 6.85
C PHE A 18 -2.03 2.40 8.05
N HIS A 19 -1.87 3.70 7.83
CA HIS A 19 -1.66 4.68 8.90
C HIS A 19 -2.88 4.78 9.82
N GLY A 20 -4.09 4.82 9.25
CA GLY A 20 -5.34 4.85 10.02
C GLY A 20 -5.50 3.64 10.95
N LYS A 21 -5.06 2.46 10.52
CA LYS A 21 -5.16 1.22 11.30
C LYS A 21 -4.04 1.08 12.35
N PHE A 22 -2.80 1.41 11.99
CA PHE A 22 -1.63 1.03 12.79
C PHE A 22 -1.00 2.15 13.61
N ASP A 23 -1.12 3.43 13.25
CA ASP A 23 -0.39 4.51 13.94
C ASP A 23 -0.73 4.55 15.44
N SER A 24 -2.02 4.52 15.78
CA SER A 24 -2.48 4.50 17.18
C SER A 24 -2.07 3.21 17.91
N ARG A 25 -2.10 2.07 17.22
CA ARG A 25 -1.73 0.76 17.79
C ARG A 25 -0.23 0.70 18.11
N VAL A 26 0.61 1.23 17.22
CA VAL A 26 2.06 1.32 17.42
C VAL A 26 2.42 2.28 18.55
N GLN A 27 1.70 3.41 18.67
CA GLN A 27 1.87 4.32 19.80
C GLN A 27 1.52 3.68 21.15
N GLN A 28 0.53 2.78 21.17
CA GLN A 28 0.09 2.06 22.37
C GLN A 28 1.00 0.87 22.71
N ASP A 29 1.43 0.11 21.70
CA ASP A 29 2.33 -1.03 21.85
C ASP A 29 3.27 -1.18 20.65
N ALA A 30 4.56 -0.94 20.87
CA ALA A 30 5.58 -1.07 19.85
C ALA A 30 5.74 -2.51 19.32
N ASN A 31 5.32 -3.54 20.07
CA ASN A 31 5.40 -4.93 19.61
C ASN A 31 4.44 -5.23 18.45
N VAL A 32 3.45 -4.37 18.19
CA VAL A 32 2.58 -4.46 17.00
C VAL A 32 3.43 -4.54 15.72
N THR A 33 4.58 -3.86 15.68
CA THR A 33 5.48 -3.87 14.52
C THR A 33 6.14 -5.23 14.23
N ARG A 34 6.08 -6.16 15.19
CA ARG A 34 6.60 -7.54 15.05
C ARG A 34 5.53 -8.53 14.61
N THR A 35 4.27 -8.11 14.52
CA THR A 35 3.18 -8.98 14.08
C THR A 35 3.24 -9.19 12.57
N THR A 36 2.85 -10.38 12.12
CA THR A 36 2.75 -10.68 10.69
C THR A 36 1.80 -9.70 9.98
N GLU A 37 0.67 -9.37 10.61
CA GLU A 37 -0.31 -8.43 10.06
C GLU A 37 0.31 -7.05 9.75
N TYR A 38 1.06 -6.48 10.69
CA TYR A 38 1.73 -5.20 10.48
C TYR A 38 2.80 -5.29 9.37
N GLN A 39 3.61 -6.34 9.41
CA GLN A 39 4.71 -6.51 8.45
C GLN A 39 4.20 -6.74 7.02
N GLU A 40 3.13 -7.51 6.85
CA GLU A 40 2.49 -7.71 5.55
C GLU A 40 1.84 -6.42 5.06
N ALA A 41 1.12 -5.69 5.92
CA ALA A 41 0.52 -4.42 5.54
C ALA A 41 1.58 -3.37 5.13
N LEU A 42 2.68 -3.29 5.88
CA LEU A 42 3.80 -2.39 5.57
C LEU A 42 4.49 -2.79 4.26
N LEU A 43 4.74 -4.08 4.05
CA LEU A 43 5.33 -4.59 2.81
C LEU A 43 4.51 -4.17 1.59
N TYR A 44 3.20 -4.42 1.60
CA TYR A 44 2.34 -4.06 0.46
C TYR A 44 2.23 -2.55 0.27
N THR A 45 2.17 -1.76 1.35
CA THR A 45 2.18 -0.30 1.27
C THR A 45 3.44 0.19 0.55
N MET A 46 4.62 -0.25 0.99
CA MET A 46 5.89 0.13 0.35
C MET A 46 5.99 -0.33 -1.10
N LEU A 47 5.50 -1.54 -1.43
CA LEU A 47 5.53 -2.04 -2.80
C LEU A 47 4.66 -1.20 -3.74
N VAL A 48 3.46 -0.83 -3.31
CA VAL A 48 2.53 -0.02 -4.12
C VAL A 48 3.00 1.43 -4.25
N GLU A 49 3.66 1.99 -3.24
CA GLU A 49 4.21 3.35 -3.25
C GLU A 49 5.48 3.52 -4.11
N THR A 50 6.02 2.42 -4.66
CA THR A 50 7.19 2.52 -5.56
C THR A 50 6.88 3.39 -6.78
N SER A 51 7.81 4.30 -7.10
CA SER A 51 7.64 5.20 -8.24
C SER A 51 7.66 4.48 -9.60
N CYS A 52 8.09 3.22 -9.64
CA CYS A 52 8.23 2.40 -10.84
C CYS A 52 6.93 2.31 -11.66
N PHE A 53 5.77 2.22 -10.99
CA PHE A 53 4.47 2.15 -11.66
C PHE A 53 4.09 3.42 -12.43
N ARG A 54 4.70 4.56 -12.09
CA ARG A 54 4.47 5.83 -12.79
C ARG A 54 5.30 5.94 -14.08
N TYR A 55 6.45 5.28 -14.15
CA TYR A 55 7.42 5.45 -15.23
C TYR A 55 7.43 4.32 -16.26
N TRP A 56 6.80 3.18 -15.97
CA TRP A 56 6.78 2.03 -16.87
C TRP A 56 5.60 1.97 -17.84
N GLY A 57 4.75 3.02 -17.87
CA GLY A 57 3.59 3.09 -18.77
C GLY A 57 2.41 2.25 -18.29
N GLN A 58 1.35 2.18 -19.11
CA GLN A 58 0.16 1.35 -18.87
C GLN A 58 0.40 -0.09 -19.36
N GLY A 59 -0.29 -1.07 -18.76
CA GLY A 59 -0.21 -2.49 -19.12
C GLY A 59 0.22 -3.38 -17.97
N THR A 60 1.06 -4.38 -18.23
CA THR A 60 1.47 -5.42 -17.26
C THR A 60 1.89 -4.85 -15.89
N TRP A 61 2.65 -3.76 -15.88
CA TRP A 61 3.09 -3.12 -14.64
C TRP A 61 1.96 -2.47 -13.84
N THR A 62 0.98 -1.85 -14.51
CA THR A 62 -0.21 -1.31 -13.83
C THR A 62 -1.12 -2.42 -13.32
N ASP A 63 -1.15 -3.59 -13.97
CA ASP A 63 -1.90 -4.75 -13.48
C ASP A 63 -1.25 -5.33 -12.22
N TYR A 64 0.09 -5.42 -12.18
CA TYR A 64 0.81 -5.78 -10.96
C TYR A 64 0.56 -4.80 -9.81
N ALA A 65 0.52 -3.50 -10.09
CA ALA A 65 0.20 -2.49 -9.08
C ALA A 65 -1.19 -2.71 -8.46
N ARG A 66 -2.20 -3.03 -9.29
CA ARG A 66 -3.57 -3.32 -8.81
C ARG A 66 -3.61 -4.60 -7.98
N GLU A 67 -2.89 -5.64 -8.37
CA GLU A 67 -2.82 -6.89 -7.59
C GLU A 67 -2.12 -6.67 -6.23
N LEU A 68 -1.03 -5.91 -6.21
CA LEU A 68 -0.34 -5.55 -4.96
C LEU A 68 -1.23 -4.72 -4.04
N TYR A 69 -1.97 -3.76 -4.60
CA TYR A 69 -2.98 -3.01 -3.88
C TYR A 69 -4.05 -3.93 -3.28
N ALA A 70 -4.64 -4.82 -4.08
CA ALA A 70 -5.71 -5.72 -3.64
C ALA A 70 -5.26 -6.68 -2.53
N ARG A 71 -3.98 -7.09 -2.51
CA ARG A 71 -3.40 -7.87 -1.42
C ARG A 71 -3.18 -7.03 -0.18
N GLY A 72 -2.61 -5.84 -0.32
CA GLY A 72 -2.37 -4.91 0.78
C GLY A 72 -3.66 -4.50 1.49
N GLU A 73 -4.74 -4.30 0.74
CA GLU A 73 -6.03 -3.89 1.30
C GLU A 73 -6.56 -4.89 2.34
N ARG A 74 -6.26 -6.19 2.20
CA ARG A 74 -6.65 -7.24 3.14
C ARG A 74 -6.02 -7.11 4.52
N PHE A 75 -4.90 -6.39 4.62
CA PHE A 75 -4.14 -6.19 5.86
C PHE A 75 -4.29 -4.77 6.39
N ALA A 76 -4.50 -3.79 5.50
CA ALA A 76 -4.60 -2.37 5.85
C ALA A 76 -6.00 -1.94 6.29
N LYS A 77 -7.07 -2.62 5.85
CA LYS A 77 -8.42 -2.46 6.40
C LYS A 77 -8.64 -3.37 7.61
#